data_AF-A0A6B1GUQ4-F1
#
_entry.id   AF-A0A6B1GUQ4-F1
#
_cell.length_a   1.000
_cell.length_b   1.000
_cell.length_c   1.000
_cell.angle_alpha   90.00
_cell.angle_beta   90.00
_cell.angle_gamma   90.00
#
_symmetry.space_group_name_H-M   'P 1'
#
loop_
_entity.id
_entity.type
_entity.pdbx_description
1 polymer ?
#
loop_
_entity_poly.entity_id
_entity_poly.type
_entity_poly.pdbx_seq_one_letter_code
_entity_poly.pdbx_strand_id
1 'polypeptide(L)'
;MRPFRFAAALMLTVVACGPAPDDSADGSWPDRSPRHDVVEELRADLLRPRAEADGGGTATVEELGGPAVAGRPGSWRIVYRAGPSGVTVDGAVYLQVSPFWGWSTPQVEREAAVGYTTIATDAEGVDLSAETLDQQLLAVHVGGRPLREGERIEITYGAGPAGALADRYAERNSRFWVAVDGDGDGVRELIAESPAVDVMPGPPARLLLHLPSTARPGQSVDLVAALVDAAGNGWPEFRGALALRLPEGVGVDDDRGTFEGDGASRQIVTLPLNEEDRGRLVVPLRLSAELGGVVRVEASVDGGSPASGFEAESNPLLVAPAGRRILWSDLQNHSGLSDGSATPDDLLRYARDVAALDAAAVTDHDHWGMRFMDGEPSIWRRTLDAA
;
A
#
# COMPACT_ATOMS: atom_id res chain seq x y z
N MET A 1 -29.31 9.74 -36.28
CA MET A 1 -28.47 8.74 -35.60
C MET A 1 -27.43 9.49 -34.79
N ARG A 2 -27.64 9.58 -33.48
CA ARG A 2 -26.68 10.15 -32.53
C ARG A 2 -25.84 8.97 -32.00
N PRO A 3 -24.52 9.13 -31.79
CA PRO A 3 -23.70 8.05 -31.27
C PRO A 3 -24.13 7.73 -29.83
N PHE A 4 -24.33 6.44 -29.56
CA PHE A 4 -24.52 5.90 -28.22
C PHE A 4 -23.25 6.16 -27.42
N ARG A 5 -23.35 6.89 -26.32
CA ARG A 5 -22.26 7.04 -25.35
C ARG A 5 -22.24 5.77 -24.52
N PHE A 6 -21.13 5.03 -24.57
CA PHE A 6 -20.79 4.00 -23.60
C PHE A 6 -20.86 4.64 -22.20
N ALA A 7 -21.72 4.11 -21.34
CA ALA A 7 -21.65 4.37 -19.91
C ALA A 7 -20.62 3.39 -19.35
N ALA A 8 -19.34 3.76 -19.43
CA ALA A 8 -18.35 3.20 -18.53
C ALA A 8 -18.79 3.62 -17.13
N ALA A 9 -19.06 2.67 -16.23
CA ALA A 9 -19.09 2.97 -14.80
C ALA A 9 -17.70 3.50 -14.45
N LEU A 10 -17.62 4.82 -14.38
CA LEU A 10 -16.40 5.58 -14.32
C LEU A 10 -15.95 5.56 -12.87
N MET A 11 -14.76 5.04 -12.57
CA MET A 11 -14.06 5.53 -11.37
C MET A 11 -13.66 6.97 -11.70
N LEU A 12 -14.58 7.90 -11.46
CA LEU A 12 -14.39 9.32 -11.69
C LEU A 12 -13.35 9.79 -10.66
N THR A 13 -12.08 9.70 -11.06
CA THR A 13 -10.92 10.21 -10.32
C THR A 13 -10.99 11.72 -10.28
N VAL A 14 -11.76 12.27 -9.34
CA VAL A 14 -11.48 13.62 -8.91
C VAL A 14 -10.29 13.56 -7.98
N VAL A 15 -9.13 13.90 -8.54
CA VAL A 15 -7.99 14.40 -7.78
C VAL A 15 -8.49 15.62 -7.00
N ALA A 16 -8.95 15.39 -5.77
CA ALA A 16 -9.22 16.44 -4.80
C ALA A 16 -7.88 16.89 -4.19
N CYS A 17 -6.98 17.35 -5.05
CA CYS A 17 -5.85 18.21 -4.70
C CYS A 17 -5.86 19.40 -5.67
N GLY A 18 -7.04 19.99 -5.88
CA GLY A 18 -7.10 21.40 -6.23
C GLY A 18 -6.58 22.22 -5.05
N PRO A 19 -6.09 23.45 -5.27
CA PRO A 19 -5.80 24.36 -4.16
C PRO A 19 -7.02 24.38 -3.25
N ALA A 20 -6.80 24.27 -1.93
CA ALA A 20 -7.87 24.49 -0.96
C ALA A 20 -8.66 25.72 -1.42
N PRO A 21 -10.00 25.64 -1.56
CA PRO A 21 -10.77 26.81 -1.90
C PRO A 21 -10.36 27.88 -0.92
N ASP A 22 -9.83 28.98 -1.46
CA ASP A 22 -9.50 30.20 -0.74
C ASP A 22 -10.66 30.44 0.21
N ASP A 23 -10.41 30.44 1.52
CA ASP A 23 -11.43 30.66 2.55
C ASP A 23 -12.21 31.90 2.10
N SER A 24 -13.41 31.68 1.57
CA SER A 24 -14.07 32.75 0.84
C SER A 24 -14.33 33.86 1.85
N ALA A 25 -13.78 35.04 1.58
CA ALA A 25 -13.88 36.19 2.47
C ALA A 25 -15.34 36.64 2.71
N ASP A 26 -16.32 35.99 2.07
CA ASP A 26 -17.75 36.19 2.20
C ASP A 26 -18.47 35.18 3.12
N GLY A 27 -17.77 34.17 3.67
CA GLY A 27 -18.35 33.17 4.56
C GLY A 27 -19.32 32.19 3.88
N SER A 28 -19.36 32.16 2.54
CA SER A 28 -20.11 31.16 1.80
C SER A 28 -19.33 29.85 1.73
N TRP A 29 -19.69 28.90 2.61
CA TRP A 29 -19.19 27.53 2.48
C TRP A 29 -19.67 26.97 1.13
N PRO A 30 -18.82 26.29 0.35
CA PRO A 30 -19.27 25.58 -0.83
C PRO A 30 -20.38 24.61 -0.43
N ASP A 31 -21.36 24.43 -1.32
CA ASP A 31 -22.49 23.53 -1.11
C ASP A 31 -21.96 22.16 -0.66
N ARG A 32 -22.26 21.80 0.59
CA ARG A 32 -21.85 20.52 1.20
C ARG A 32 -22.79 19.38 0.80
N SER A 33 -23.65 19.59 -0.19
CA SER A 33 -24.46 18.53 -0.76
C SER A 33 -23.56 17.47 -1.42
N PRO A 34 -23.92 16.18 -1.31
CA PRO A 34 -23.21 15.13 -2.02
C PRO A 34 -23.31 15.38 -3.53
N ARG A 35 -22.30 14.94 -4.28
CA ARG A 35 -22.32 14.98 -5.74
C ARG A 35 -23.44 14.08 -6.26
N HIS A 36 -24.59 14.70 -6.50
CA HIS A 36 -25.83 14.01 -6.86
C HIS A 36 -25.68 13.16 -8.13
N ASP A 37 -24.91 13.64 -9.11
CA ASP A 37 -24.57 12.90 -10.31
C ASP A 37 -23.85 11.57 -9.99
N VAL A 38 -22.83 11.61 -9.13
CA VAL A 38 -22.08 10.42 -8.70
C VAL A 38 -22.98 9.46 -7.93
N VAL A 39 -23.82 9.97 -7.03
CA VAL A 39 -24.76 9.13 -6.25
C VAL A 39 -25.75 8.42 -7.16
N GLU A 40 -26.30 9.11 -8.16
CA GLU A 40 -27.25 8.50 -9.10
C GLU A 40 -26.56 7.50 -10.03
N GLU A 41 -25.31 7.74 -10.44
CA GLU A 41 -24.51 6.78 -11.21
C GLU A 41 -24.26 5.49 -10.41
N LEU A 42 -23.80 5.60 -9.15
CA LEU A 42 -23.57 4.44 -8.28
C LEU A 42 -24.86 3.64 -8.04
N ARG A 43 -25.99 4.31 -7.83
CA ARG A 43 -27.30 3.65 -7.69
C ARG A 43 -27.74 2.96 -8.97
N ALA A 44 -27.55 3.61 -10.12
CA ALA A 44 -27.90 3.04 -11.41
C ALA A 44 -27.07 1.80 -11.70
N ASP A 45 -25.78 1.83 -11.37
CA ASP A 45 -24.89 0.67 -11.50
C ASP A 45 -25.35 -0.48 -10.59
N LEU A 46 -25.57 -0.22 -9.29
CA LEU A 46 -26.04 -1.23 -8.32
C LEU A 46 -27.34 -1.93 -8.74
N LEU A 47 -28.23 -1.24 -9.43
CA LEU A 47 -29.51 -1.78 -9.88
C LEU A 47 -29.44 -2.51 -11.23
N ARG A 48 -28.33 -2.39 -11.96
CA ARG A 48 -28.19 -2.99 -13.28
C ARG A 48 -28.02 -4.52 -13.11
N PRO A 49 -28.74 -5.38 -13.84
CA PRO A 49 -28.54 -6.82 -13.76
C PRO A 49 -27.12 -7.20 -14.20
N ARG A 50 -26.50 -8.18 -13.51
CA ARG A 50 -25.25 -8.82 -13.94
C ARG A 50 -25.60 -10.20 -14.49
N ALA A 51 -25.03 -10.57 -15.62
CA ALA A 51 -25.19 -11.89 -16.21
C ALA A 51 -24.35 -12.92 -15.45
N GLU A 52 -24.72 -14.21 -15.51
CA GLU A 52 -23.91 -15.30 -14.93
C GLU A 52 -22.50 -15.38 -15.56
N ALA A 53 -22.32 -14.82 -16.76
CA ALA A 53 -21.03 -14.75 -17.43
C ALA A 53 -20.13 -13.63 -16.89
N ASP A 54 -20.69 -12.60 -16.25
CA ASP A 54 -19.93 -11.47 -15.72
C ASP A 54 -19.14 -11.88 -14.48
N GLY A 55 -17.90 -11.41 -14.37
CA GLY A 55 -16.97 -11.86 -13.32
C GLY A 55 -16.62 -13.36 -13.39
N GLY A 56 -16.98 -14.06 -14.47
CA GLY A 56 -16.66 -15.46 -14.66
C GLY A 56 -15.16 -15.71 -14.87
N GLY A 57 -14.65 -16.81 -14.33
CA GLY A 57 -13.27 -17.27 -14.57
C GLY A 57 -12.32 -17.07 -13.41
N THR A 58 -11.02 -17.17 -13.70
CA THR A 58 -9.93 -17.05 -12.71
C THR A 58 -8.74 -16.34 -13.32
N ALA A 59 -7.88 -15.73 -12.49
CA ALA A 59 -6.62 -15.19 -12.95
C ALA A 59 -5.47 -15.46 -11.99
N THR A 60 -4.27 -15.55 -12.55
CA THR A 60 -3.01 -15.74 -11.81
C THR A 60 -1.99 -14.71 -12.27
N VAL A 61 -0.99 -14.40 -11.44
CA VAL A 61 0.12 -13.51 -11.82
C VAL A 61 1.48 -14.19 -11.60
N GLU A 62 2.41 -13.93 -12.52
CA GLU A 62 3.82 -14.29 -12.46
C GLU A 62 4.68 -13.01 -12.57
N GLU A 63 5.66 -12.85 -11.67
CA GLU A 63 6.60 -11.73 -11.70
C GLU A 63 7.81 -12.07 -12.59
N LEU A 64 7.92 -11.40 -13.74
CA LEU A 64 8.90 -11.76 -14.79
C LEU A 64 10.31 -11.20 -14.56
N GLY A 65 10.48 -10.30 -13.59
CA GLY A 65 11.72 -9.56 -13.33
C GLY A 65 12.20 -9.61 -11.88
N GLY A 66 11.63 -10.49 -11.06
CA GLY A 66 11.78 -10.47 -9.61
C GLY A 66 10.63 -9.75 -8.90
N PRO A 67 10.67 -9.65 -7.57
CA PRO A 67 9.58 -9.09 -6.78
C PRO A 67 9.33 -7.62 -7.13
N ALA A 68 8.07 -7.20 -7.05
CA ALA A 68 7.72 -5.79 -7.10
C ALA A 68 8.44 -5.02 -6.00
N VAL A 69 9.06 -3.89 -6.34
CA VAL A 69 9.74 -2.99 -5.39
C VAL A 69 9.13 -1.61 -5.49
N ALA A 70 8.87 -0.99 -4.35
CA ALA A 70 8.19 0.29 -4.25
C ALA A 70 8.87 1.36 -5.14
N GLY A 71 8.07 1.97 -6.02
CA GLY A 71 8.49 3.01 -6.96
C GLY A 71 9.50 2.54 -8.02
N ARG A 72 9.63 1.23 -8.26
CA ARG A 72 10.53 0.67 -9.28
C ARG A 72 9.77 0.06 -10.45
N PRO A 73 10.36 0.08 -11.66
CA PRO A 73 9.81 -0.66 -12.79
C PRO A 73 9.86 -2.17 -12.56
N GLY A 74 8.80 -2.87 -12.97
CA GLY A 74 8.69 -4.31 -13.01
C GLY A 74 7.91 -4.79 -14.23
N SER A 75 7.73 -6.10 -14.33
CA SER A 75 6.97 -6.74 -15.40
C SER A 75 6.20 -7.95 -14.85
N TRP A 76 4.90 -8.01 -15.14
CA TRP A 76 3.98 -8.99 -14.57
C TRP A 76 3.17 -9.65 -15.68
N ARG A 77 3.22 -10.99 -15.72
CA ARG A 77 2.35 -11.79 -16.58
C ARG A 77 1.09 -12.17 -15.82
N ILE A 78 -0.03 -11.60 -16.22
CA ILE A 78 -1.34 -11.91 -15.68
C ILE A 78 -2.04 -12.83 -16.67
N VAL A 79 -2.45 -14.01 -16.22
CA VAL A 79 -3.12 -15.01 -17.05
C VAL A 79 -4.56 -15.14 -16.58
N TYR A 80 -5.49 -14.64 -17.37
CA TYR A 80 -6.92 -14.89 -17.19
C TYR A 80 -7.31 -16.20 -17.87
N ARG A 81 -8.20 -16.96 -17.23
CA ARG A 81 -8.82 -18.17 -17.76
C ARG A 81 -10.33 -18.04 -17.70
N ALA A 82 -10.98 -18.22 -18.84
CA ALA A 82 -12.43 -18.18 -18.96
C ALA A 82 -13.12 -19.24 -18.09
N GLY A 83 -14.19 -18.82 -17.42
CA GLY A 83 -15.08 -19.69 -16.65
C GLY A 83 -16.04 -20.48 -17.54
N PRO A 84 -16.99 -21.24 -16.94
CA PRO A 84 -17.91 -22.12 -17.67
C PRO A 84 -18.74 -21.41 -18.75
N SER A 85 -19.14 -20.16 -18.51
CA SER A 85 -19.93 -19.35 -19.45
C SER A 85 -19.11 -18.80 -20.62
N GLY A 86 -17.78 -18.86 -20.55
CA GLY A 86 -16.88 -18.25 -21.53
C GLY A 86 -16.94 -16.71 -21.51
N VAL A 87 -16.39 -16.11 -22.58
CA VAL A 87 -16.55 -14.67 -22.90
C VAL A 87 -16.99 -14.59 -24.36
N THR A 88 -18.13 -13.95 -24.62
CA THR A 88 -18.69 -13.81 -25.97
C THR A 88 -17.81 -12.93 -26.86
N VAL A 89 -18.10 -12.94 -28.17
CA VAL A 89 -17.63 -11.86 -29.05
C VAL A 89 -18.27 -10.55 -28.56
N ASP A 90 -17.51 -9.47 -28.59
CA ASP A 90 -17.85 -8.15 -28.03
C ASP A 90 -17.77 -8.07 -26.49
N GLY A 91 -17.67 -9.21 -25.80
CA GLY A 91 -17.28 -9.28 -24.39
C GLY A 91 -15.82 -8.85 -24.16
N ALA A 92 -15.48 -8.59 -22.90
CA ALA A 92 -14.16 -8.06 -22.54
C ALA A 92 -13.68 -8.47 -21.16
N VAL A 93 -12.35 -8.59 -21.04
CA VAL A 93 -11.63 -8.76 -19.77
C VAL A 93 -10.91 -7.46 -19.46
N TYR A 94 -11.07 -6.97 -18.24
CA TYR A 94 -10.51 -5.70 -17.79
C TYR A 94 -9.41 -5.94 -16.78
N LEU A 95 -8.30 -5.24 -16.92
CA LEU A 95 -7.24 -5.14 -15.93
C LEU A 95 -7.25 -3.74 -15.33
N GLN A 96 -7.48 -3.66 -14.02
CA GLN A 96 -7.38 -2.43 -13.25
C GLN A 96 -6.31 -2.56 -12.16
N VAL A 97 -5.35 -1.63 -12.17
CA VAL A 97 -4.36 -1.47 -11.10
C VAL A 97 -4.79 -0.33 -10.16
N SER A 98 -4.20 -0.22 -8.97
CA SER A 98 -4.63 0.81 -8.01
C SER A 98 -4.44 2.23 -8.59
N PRO A 99 -5.50 3.07 -8.65
CA PRO A 99 -5.40 4.39 -9.25
C PRO A 99 -4.88 5.49 -8.31
N PHE A 100 -4.73 5.19 -7.01
CA PHE A 100 -4.61 6.23 -5.99
C PHE A 100 -3.17 6.70 -5.74
N TRP A 101 -2.18 5.84 -5.99
CA TRP A 101 -0.84 6.05 -5.44
C TRP A 101 0.27 6.04 -6.48
N GLY A 102 0.85 4.89 -6.82
CA GLY A 102 2.07 4.83 -7.64
C GLY A 102 2.03 3.93 -8.87
N TRP A 103 1.04 3.06 -9.01
CA TRP A 103 0.96 2.18 -10.17
C TRP A 103 0.81 2.96 -11.47
N SER A 104 1.66 2.65 -12.45
CA SER A 104 1.51 3.23 -13.79
C SER A 104 0.25 2.75 -14.49
N THR A 105 -0.22 3.48 -15.49
CA THR A 105 -1.35 3.01 -16.30
C THR A 105 -0.90 1.90 -17.27
N PRO A 106 -1.56 0.73 -17.31
CA PRO A 106 -1.35 -0.25 -18.36
C PRO A 106 -1.79 0.34 -19.71
N GLN A 107 -0.91 0.35 -20.70
CA GLN A 107 -1.16 1.00 -21.98
C GLN A 107 -0.61 0.25 -23.18
N VAL A 108 -1.26 0.35 -24.35
CA VAL A 108 -0.95 -0.46 -25.53
C VAL A 108 -0.39 0.33 -26.72
N GLU A 109 -0.21 1.64 -26.55
CA GLU A 109 0.10 2.55 -27.67
C GLU A 109 1.60 2.80 -27.84
N ARG A 110 2.33 2.97 -26.74
CA ARG A 110 3.72 3.45 -26.73
C ARG A 110 4.65 2.42 -26.12
N GLU A 111 5.24 1.58 -26.97
CA GLU A 111 6.14 0.48 -26.55
C GLU A 111 7.27 0.92 -25.61
N ALA A 112 7.91 2.06 -25.90
CA ALA A 112 9.03 2.57 -25.11
C ALA A 112 8.60 3.27 -23.79
N ALA A 113 7.31 3.45 -23.54
CA ALA A 113 6.82 4.17 -22.37
C ALA A 113 6.51 3.23 -21.20
N VAL A 114 6.56 3.80 -19.98
CA VAL A 114 6.16 3.09 -18.76
C VAL A 114 4.73 2.56 -18.90
N GLY A 115 4.51 1.35 -18.42
CA GLY A 115 3.20 0.70 -18.41
C GLY A 115 2.83 0.06 -19.74
N TYR A 116 3.74 -0.02 -20.73
CA TYR A 116 3.44 -0.73 -21.97
C TYR A 116 3.01 -2.17 -21.71
N THR A 117 1.89 -2.58 -22.28
CA THR A 117 1.24 -3.87 -22.04
C THR A 117 1.00 -4.57 -23.37
N THR A 118 1.28 -5.87 -23.41
CA THR A 118 0.94 -6.73 -24.54
C THR A 118 -0.10 -7.76 -24.12
N ILE A 119 -0.88 -8.21 -25.10
CA ILE A 119 -1.92 -9.23 -24.92
C ILE A 119 -1.68 -10.41 -25.89
N ALA A 120 -2.01 -11.61 -25.45
CA ALA A 120 -1.89 -12.82 -26.26
C ALA A 120 -2.92 -13.88 -25.87
N THR A 121 -3.21 -14.80 -26.79
CA THR A 121 -3.96 -16.03 -26.53
C THR A 121 -3.42 -17.15 -27.42
N ASP A 122 -3.51 -18.39 -26.94
CA ASP A 122 -3.24 -19.60 -27.71
C ASP A 122 -4.53 -20.23 -28.27
N ALA A 123 -5.69 -19.65 -27.99
CA ALA A 123 -6.98 -20.13 -28.45
C ALA A 123 -7.16 -19.88 -29.95
N GLU A 124 -7.10 -20.95 -30.76
CA GLU A 124 -7.22 -20.86 -32.22
C GLU A 124 -8.56 -20.22 -32.63
N GLY A 125 -8.49 -19.18 -33.46
CA GLY A 125 -9.65 -18.47 -33.99
C GLY A 125 -10.23 -17.38 -33.08
N VAL A 126 -9.62 -17.14 -31.91
CA VAL A 126 -9.93 -15.97 -31.06
C VAL A 126 -9.01 -14.84 -31.48
N ASP A 127 -9.60 -13.70 -31.82
CA ASP A 127 -8.88 -12.44 -32.03
C ASP A 127 -8.98 -11.61 -30.76
N LEU A 128 -7.88 -10.94 -30.37
CA LEU A 128 -7.89 -10.02 -29.24
C LEU A 128 -7.49 -8.63 -29.69
N SER A 129 -8.16 -7.63 -29.13
CA SER A 129 -7.74 -6.23 -29.21
C SER A 129 -7.77 -5.61 -27.83
N ALA A 130 -6.86 -4.68 -27.55
CA ALA A 130 -6.82 -3.99 -26.26
C ALA A 130 -6.91 -2.48 -26.43
N GLU A 131 -7.51 -1.83 -25.43
CA GLU A 131 -7.71 -0.39 -25.36
C GLU A 131 -7.38 0.12 -23.95
N THR A 132 -6.62 1.21 -23.89
CA THR A 132 -6.39 1.95 -22.64
C THR A 132 -7.57 2.89 -22.41
N LEU A 133 -8.50 2.47 -21.56
CA LEU A 133 -9.76 3.18 -21.37
C LEU A 133 -9.63 4.42 -20.49
N ASP A 134 -8.84 4.33 -19.42
CA ASP A 134 -8.64 5.42 -18.46
C ASP A 134 -7.34 5.21 -17.68
N GLN A 135 -7.07 6.10 -16.72
CA GLN A 135 -5.98 5.93 -15.77
C GLN A 135 -6.12 4.58 -15.06
N GLN A 136 -5.03 3.81 -15.08
CA GLN A 136 -4.92 2.50 -14.46
C GLN A 136 -5.91 1.43 -14.95
N LEU A 137 -6.61 1.64 -16.07
CA LEU A 137 -7.61 0.72 -16.60
C LEU A 137 -7.34 0.34 -18.07
N LEU A 138 -7.20 -0.96 -18.31
CA LEU A 138 -7.08 -1.57 -19.64
C LEU A 138 -8.26 -2.51 -19.91
N ALA A 139 -8.82 -2.47 -21.12
CA ALA A 139 -9.75 -3.46 -21.61
C ALA A 139 -9.09 -4.36 -22.66
N VAL A 140 -9.44 -5.64 -22.65
CA VAL A 140 -9.07 -6.65 -23.64
C VAL A 140 -10.36 -7.25 -24.21
N HIS A 141 -10.69 -6.86 -25.43
CA HIS A 141 -11.89 -7.29 -26.14
C HIS A 141 -11.67 -8.61 -26.86
N VAL A 142 -12.70 -9.46 -26.84
CA VAL A 142 -12.73 -10.76 -27.51
C VAL A 142 -13.45 -10.64 -28.85
N GLY A 143 -12.78 -11.06 -29.92
CA GLY A 143 -13.25 -11.06 -31.30
C GLY A 143 -13.01 -12.39 -32.01
N GLY A 144 -13.43 -12.49 -33.28
CA GLY A 144 -13.32 -13.70 -34.10
C GLY A 144 -14.32 -14.79 -33.69
N ARG A 145 -14.13 -15.37 -32.50
CA ARG A 145 -15.09 -16.27 -31.84
C ARG A 145 -15.08 -16.06 -30.32
N PRO A 146 -16.11 -16.55 -29.60
CA PRO A 146 -16.11 -16.55 -28.14
C PRO A 146 -14.92 -17.32 -27.55
N LEU A 147 -14.38 -16.80 -26.44
CA LEU A 147 -13.44 -17.49 -25.58
C LEU A 147 -14.20 -18.54 -24.77
N ARG A 148 -13.79 -19.81 -24.86
CA ARG A 148 -14.47 -20.94 -24.21
C ARG A 148 -13.89 -21.21 -22.84
N GLU A 149 -14.65 -21.95 -22.03
CA GLU A 149 -14.19 -22.43 -20.73
C GLU A 149 -12.76 -23.01 -20.81
N GLY A 150 -11.90 -22.54 -19.92
CA GLY A 150 -10.53 -23.02 -19.81
C GLY A 150 -9.52 -22.39 -20.78
N GLU A 151 -9.97 -21.71 -21.84
CA GLU A 151 -9.12 -20.91 -22.73
C GLU A 151 -8.63 -19.64 -22.02
N ARG A 152 -7.53 -19.06 -22.51
CA ARG A 152 -6.76 -18.07 -21.73
C ARG A 152 -6.47 -16.80 -22.51
N ILE A 153 -6.37 -15.71 -21.76
CA ILE A 153 -5.78 -14.44 -22.20
C ILE A 153 -4.56 -14.18 -21.32
N GLU A 154 -3.41 -13.97 -21.94
CA GLU A 154 -2.18 -13.52 -21.29
C GLU A 154 -2.05 -12.01 -21.46
N ILE A 155 -1.89 -11.30 -20.35
CA ILE A 155 -1.64 -9.87 -20.29
C ILE A 155 -0.26 -9.68 -19.67
N THR A 156 0.71 -9.21 -20.44
CA THR A 156 2.05 -8.88 -19.92
C THR A 156 2.11 -7.38 -19.65
N TYR A 157 1.91 -7.00 -18.40
CA TYR A 157 1.96 -5.61 -17.94
C TYR A 157 3.41 -5.19 -17.65
N GLY A 158 3.88 -4.13 -18.31
CA GLY A 158 5.29 -3.77 -18.29
C GLY A 158 6.14 -4.59 -19.25
N ALA A 159 5.60 -4.91 -20.44
CA ALA A 159 6.28 -5.67 -21.49
C ALA A 159 7.40 -4.86 -22.20
N GLY A 160 7.30 -3.53 -22.17
CA GLY A 160 8.26 -2.64 -22.83
C GLY A 160 9.56 -2.47 -22.04
N PRO A 161 10.61 -1.88 -22.64
CA PRO A 161 11.91 -1.68 -21.99
C PRO A 161 11.86 -0.77 -20.76
N ALA A 162 10.82 0.07 -20.63
CA ALA A 162 10.61 0.92 -19.47
C ALA A 162 9.94 0.19 -18.28
N GLY A 163 9.40 -1.02 -18.50
CA GLY A 163 8.59 -1.75 -17.53
C GLY A 163 7.31 -0.99 -17.14
N ALA A 164 6.64 -1.50 -16.12
CA ALA A 164 5.51 -0.85 -15.46
C ALA A 164 5.94 -0.43 -14.05
N LEU A 165 5.55 0.78 -13.62
CA LEU A 165 5.93 1.28 -12.30
C LEU A 165 5.03 0.63 -11.23
N ALA A 166 5.65 0.00 -10.24
CA ALA A 166 4.97 -0.47 -9.04
C ALA A 166 4.59 0.70 -8.11
N ASP A 167 3.67 0.45 -7.18
CA ASP A 167 3.25 1.46 -6.22
C ASP A 167 4.43 2.11 -5.48
N ARG A 168 4.28 3.36 -5.03
CA ARG A 168 5.26 4.07 -4.21
C ARG A 168 5.33 3.53 -2.78
N TYR A 169 4.27 2.86 -2.32
CA TYR A 169 4.18 2.29 -0.99
C TYR A 169 4.47 0.80 -1.01
N ALA A 170 5.23 0.33 -0.03
CA ALA A 170 5.40 -1.09 0.19
C ALA A 170 4.14 -1.64 0.85
N GLU A 171 3.57 -2.70 0.27
CA GLU A 171 2.31 -3.26 0.70
C GLU A 171 2.22 -4.74 0.36
N ARG A 172 1.60 -5.53 1.23
CA ARG A 172 1.24 -6.90 0.87
C ARG A 172 -0.09 -6.92 0.15
N ASN A 173 -0.25 -7.92 -0.72
CA ASN A 173 -1.51 -8.22 -1.39
C ASN A 173 -2.05 -7.04 -2.23
N SER A 174 -1.15 -6.35 -2.96
CA SER A 174 -1.48 -5.33 -3.95
C SER A 174 -2.13 -6.00 -5.16
N ARG A 175 -3.41 -5.70 -5.41
CA ARG A 175 -4.23 -6.45 -6.38
C ARG A 175 -4.14 -5.88 -7.78
N PHE A 176 -4.06 -6.80 -8.74
CA PHE A 176 -4.40 -6.57 -10.14
C PHE A 176 -5.84 -6.99 -10.34
N TRP A 177 -6.76 -6.04 -10.19
CA TRP A 177 -8.19 -6.29 -10.27
C TRP A 177 -8.58 -6.72 -11.68
N VAL A 178 -9.19 -7.89 -11.78
CA VAL A 178 -9.70 -8.43 -13.05
C VAL A 178 -11.22 -8.42 -12.99
N ALA A 179 -11.83 -7.74 -13.97
CA ALA A 179 -13.28 -7.76 -14.19
C ALA A 179 -13.60 -8.36 -15.55
N VAL A 180 -14.79 -8.94 -15.70
CA VAL A 180 -15.23 -9.58 -16.94
C VAL A 180 -16.64 -9.12 -17.27
N ASP A 181 -16.80 -8.65 -18.50
CA ASP A 181 -18.07 -8.53 -19.23
C ASP A 181 -18.17 -9.76 -20.11
N GLY A 182 -18.95 -10.74 -19.65
CA GLY A 182 -18.93 -12.09 -20.21
C GLY A 182 -19.88 -12.26 -21.39
N ASP A 183 -20.96 -11.47 -21.43
CA ASP A 183 -22.00 -11.56 -22.47
C ASP A 183 -21.93 -10.43 -23.51
N GLY A 184 -21.14 -9.38 -23.27
CA GLY A 184 -20.88 -8.28 -24.20
C GLY A 184 -21.88 -7.14 -24.10
N ASP A 185 -22.63 -7.01 -23.00
CA ASP A 185 -23.64 -5.97 -22.82
C ASP A 185 -23.07 -4.65 -22.21
N GLY A 186 -21.77 -4.64 -21.90
CA GLY A 186 -21.06 -3.52 -21.28
C GLY A 186 -21.18 -3.46 -19.76
N VAL A 187 -21.80 -4.44 -19.11
CA VAL A 187 -21.75 -4.67 -17.67
C VAL A 187 -20.59 -5.60 -17.37
N ARG A 188 -19.85 -5.30 -16.29
CA ARG A 188 -18.74 -6.14 -15.85
C ARG A 188 -18.82 -6.38 -14.37
N GLU A 189 -18.34 -7.55 -13.95
CA GLU A 189 -18.19 -7.88 -12.54
C GLU A 189 -16.75 -8.34 -12.26
N LEU A 190 -16.26 -8.12 -11.04
CA LEU A 190 -14.96 -8.62 -10.62
C LEU A 190 -14.97 -10.13 -10.56
N ILE A 191 -13.87 -10.76 -10.98
CA ILE A 191 -13.71 -12.19 -10.71
C ILE A 191 -13.63 -12.45 -9.21
N ALA A 192 -14.02 -13.66 -8.81
CA ALA A 192 -14.10 -14.06 -7.40
C ALA A 192 -12.81 -13.79 -6.63
N GLU A 193 -11.65 -14.06 -7.22
CA GLU A 193 -10.34 -13.74 -6.65
C GLU A 193 -9.41 -13.18 -7.72
N SER A 194 -9.11 -11.88 -7.61
CA SER A 194 -8.13 -11.21 -8.45
C SER A 194 -6.70 -11.49 -7.94
N PRO A 195 -5.73 -11.72 -8.83
CA PRO A 195 -4.36 -11.97 -8.43
C PRO A 195 -3.74 -10.74 -7.76
N ALA A 196 -2.72 -10.98 -6.94
CA ALA A 196 -2.02 -9.94 -6.21
C ALA A 196 -0.52 -10.22 -6.14
N VAL A 197 0.25 -9.17 -5.89
CA VAL A 197 1.69 -9.22 -5.59
C VAL A 197 1.97 -8.46 -4.30
N ASP A 198 3.07 -8.78 -3.65
CA ASP A 198 3.61 -7.98 -2.56
C ASP A 198 4.58 -6.94 -3.16
N VAL A 199 4.38 -5.67 -2.83
CA VAL A 199 5.30 -4.59 -3.16
C VAL A 199 6.28 -4.44 -2.00
N MET A 200 7.53 -4.80 -2.25
CA MET A 200 8.61 -4.76 -1.26
C MET A 200 9.13 -3.32 -1.08
N PRO A 201 9.61 -2.95 0.12
CA PRO A 201 10.28 -1.66 0.30
C PRO A 201 11.55 -1.57 -0.53
N GLY A 202 11.96 -0.34 -0.86
CA GLY A 202 13.26 -0.10 -1.47
C GLY A 202 14.43 -0.36 -0.50
N PRO A 203 15.68 -0.19 -0.97
CA PRO A 203 16.85 -0.24 -0.08
C PRO A 203 16.72 0.75 1.08
N PRO A 204 17.22 0.40 2.28
CA PRO A 204 17.18 1.30 3.43
C PRO A 204 17.89 2.61 3.09
N ALA A 205 17.32 3.72 3.54
CA ALA A 205 17.82 5.06 3.25
C ALA A 205 17.84 5.98 4.47
N ARG A 206 17.07 5.68 5.51
CA ARG A 206 16.99 6.48 6.74
C ARG A 206 16.80 5.60 7.97
N LEU A 207 17.32 6.06 9.10
CA LEU A 207 17.03 5.55 10.43
C LEU A 207 16.07 6.51 11.13
N LEU A 208 15.01 5.98 11.72
CA LEU A 208 14.05 6.69 12.57
C LEU A 208 14.25 6.27 14.01
N LEU A 209 14.18 7.22 14.95
CA LEU A 209 14.25 6.99 16.38
C LEU A 209 13.09 7.68 17.07
N HIS A 210 12.28 6.90 17.80
CA HIS A 210 11.11 7.40 18.49
C HIS A 210 11.13 7.04 19.98
N LEU A 211 10.99 8.05 20.82
CA LEU A 211 10.71 7.95 22.25
C LEU A 211 9.29 8.43 22.53
N PRO A 212 8.64 8.00 23.63
CA PRO A 212 7.46 8.69 24.12
C PRO A 212 7.82 10.16 24.43
N SER A 213 6.84 11.07 24.34
CA SER A 213 7.13 12.49 24.58
C SER A 213 7.34 12.83 26.06
N THR A 214 6.89 11.98 26.98
CA THR A 214 6.97 12.24 28.43
C THR A 214 7.21 10.96 29.23
N ALA A 215 8.03 11.05 30.28
CA ALA A 215 8.20 10.01 31.28
C ALA A 215 8.44 10.61 32.67
N ARG A 216 8.37 9.78 33.71
CA ARG A 216 8.76 10.15 35.07
C ARG A 216 10.17 9.62 35.38
N PRO A 217 10.92 10.28 36.28
CA PRO A 217 12.20 9.75 36.74
C PRO A 217 12.04 8.33 37.29
N GLY A 218 13.02 7.46 37.00
CA GLY A 218 13.00 6.05 37.42
C GLY A 218 12.13 5.12 36.56
N GLN A 219 11.37 5.62 35.58
CA GLN A 219 10.55 4.78 34.70
C GLN A 219 11.38 4.10 33.61
N SER A 220 10.83 3.00 33.08
CA SER A 220 11.27 2.45 31.81
C SER A 220 10.42 3.02 30.66
N VAL A 221 11.04 3.23 29.52
CA VAL A 221 10.41 3.67 28.27
C VAL A 221 10.95 2.85 27.10
N ASP A 222 10.15 2.70 26.05
CA ASP A 222 10.60 2.03 24.84
C ASP A 222 11.13 3.06 23.84
N LEU A 223 12.34 2.81 23.30
CA LEU A 223 12.86 3.46 22.11
C LEU A 223 12.54 2.57 20.91
N VAL A 224 11.78 3.09 19.95
CA VAL A 224 11.56 2.43 18.67
C VAL A 224 12.60 2.93 17.68
N ALA A 225 13.39 2.02 17.13
CA ALA A 225 14.32 2.29 16.05
C ALA A 225 13.86 1.56 14.78
N ALA A 226 13.73 2.27 13.66
CA ALA A 226 13.27 1.67 12.40
C ALA A 226 14.06 2.20 11.21
N LEU A 227 14.58 1.29 10.39
CA LEU A 227 15.08 1.61 9.06
C LEU A 227 13.92 1.69 8.08
N VAL A 228 13.94 2.73 7.26
CA VAL A 228 12.97 2.95 6.19
C VAL A 228 13.68 3.25 4.88
N ASP A 229 13.01 2.99 3.77
CA ASP A 229 13.49 3.38 2.45
C ASP A 229 13.37 4.91 2.23
N ALA A 230 13.74 5.36 1.03
CA ALA A 230 13.74 6.78 0.68
C ALA A 230 12.34 7.41 0.68
N ALA A 231 11.30 6.61 0.42
CA ALA A 231 9.90 7.03 0.47
C ALA A 231 9.30 6.93 1.88
N GLY A 232 9.98 6.24 2.80
CA GLY A 232 9.51 6.01 4.16
C GLY A 232 8.88 4.63 4.36
N ASN A 233 8.97 3.73 3.38
CA ASN A 233 8.45 2.38 3.55
C ASN A 233 9.28 1.61 4.58
N GLY A 234 8.58 0.93 5.50
CA GLY A 234 9.18 0.15 6.56
C GLY A 234 9.58 -1.26 6.13
N TRP A 235 10.22 -1.96 7.06
CA TRP A 235 10.62 -3.36 6.94
C TRP A 235 11.58 -3.71 5.79
N PRO A 236 12.62 -2.89 5.50
CA PRO A 236 13.63 -3.28 4.52
C PRO A 236 14.40 -4.52 5.00
N GLU A 237 14.86 -5.33 4.06
CA GLU A 237 15.82 -6.38 4.34
C GLU A 237 17.16 -5.74 4.74
N PHE A 238 17.60 -6.00 5.97
CA PHE A 238 18.83 -5.44 6.48
C PHE A 238 19.45 -6.33 7.57
N ARG A 239 20.77 -6.47 7.53
CA ARG A 239 21.58 -7.06 8.59
C ARG A 239 22.70 -6.11 8.99
N GLY A 240 22.85 -5.83 10.28
CA GLY A 240 23.90 -4.96 10.80
C GLY A 240 23.86 -4.84 12.32
N ALA A 241 24.24 -3.68 12.84
CA ALA A 241 24.14 -3.37 14.25
C ALA A 241 23.71 -1.92 14.46
N LEU A 242 22.90 -1.69 15.48
CA LEU A 242 22.46 -0.38 15.94
C LEU A 242 23.33 0.04 17.12
N ALA A 243 24.12 1.09 16.96
CA ALA A 243 24.90 1.71 18.02
C ALA A 243 24.10 2.87 18.61
N LEU A 244 23.74 2.78 19.90
CA LEU A 244 23.03 3.82 20.64
C LEU A 244 24.02 4.64 21.46
N ARG A 245 24.02 5.96 21.28
CA ARG A 245 24.71 6.90 22.16
C ARG A 245 23.74 7.41 23.22
N LEU A 246 23.91 6.93 24.45
CA LEU A 246 23.00 7.21 25.56
C LEU A 246 23.48 8.44 26.35
N PRO A 247 22.57 9.38 26.70
CA PRO A 247 22.89 10.43 27.63
C PRO A 247 23.02 9.89 29.06
N GLU A 248 23.66 10.67 29.93
CA GLU A 248 23.81 10.32 31.34
C GLU A 248 22.45 10.06 32.02
N GLY A 249 22.37 9.04 32.86
CA GLY A 249 21.13 8.65 33.54
C GLY A 249 20.17 7.81 32.69
N VAL A 250 20.54 7.46 31.46
CA VAL A 250 19.79 6.51 30.61
C VAL A 250 20.60 5.23 30.42
N GLY A 251 19.99 4.09 30.73
CA GLY A 251 20.54 2.76 30.48
C GLY A 251 19.65 1.96 29.54
N VAL A 252 20.20 0.88 28.99
CA VAL A 252 19.46 -0.11 28.19
C VAL A 252 19.19 -1.34 29.07
N ASP A 253 17.96 -1.83 29.05
CA ASP A 253 17.52 -3.07 29.71
C ASP A 253 17.28 -4.17 28.66
N ASP A 254 18.34 -4.48 27.92
CA ASP A 254 18.36 -5.46 26.82
C ASP A 254 19.62 -6.31 26.92
N ASP A 255 19.46 -7.62 26.98
CA ASP A 255 20.54 -8.59 27.15
C ASP A 255 21.32 -8.85 25.86
N ARG A 256 20.80 -8.40 24.70
CA ARG A 256 21.47 -8.47 23.40
C ARG A 256 22.56 -7.41 23.24
N GLY A 257 22.55 -6.39 24.10
CA GLY A 257 23.45 -5.24 24.01
C GLY A 257 24.89 -5.57 24.40
N THR A 258 25.84 -5.16 23.58
CA THR A 258 27.27 -5.08 23.94
C THR A 258 27.61 -3.65 24.32
N PHE A 259 28.40 -3.47 25.38
CA PHE A 259 28.69 -2.16 25.97
C PHE A 259 30.15 -1.80 25.76
N GLU A 260 30.41 -0.61 25.22
CA GLU A 260 31.75 -0.05 25.11
C GLU A 260 31.90 1.17 26.04
N GLY A 261 32.98 1.20 26.82
CA GLY A 261 33.30 2.28 27.78
C GLY A 261 33.90 1.77 29.09
N ASP A 262 34.67 2.62 29.80
CA ASP A 262 35.23 2.32 31.12
C ASP A 262 34.36 2.91 32.25
N GLY A 263 33.93 2.07 33.20
CA GLY A 263 33.22 2.54 34.39
C GLY A 263 31.81 3.11 34.13
N ALA A 264 31.30 3.90 35.09
CA ALA A 264 29.89 4.27 35.30
C ALA A 264 29.20 5.05 34.16
N SER A 265 29.89 5.29 33.04
CA SER A 265 29.41 6.00 31.85
C SER A 265 29.45 5.07 30.62
N ARG A 266 28.63 4.02 30.61
CA ARG A 266 28.35 3.20 29.42
C ARG A 266 27.59 4.04 28.40
N GLN A 267 28.32 4.84 27.62
CA GLN A 267 27.74 5.82 26.71
C GLN A 267 27.36 5.22 25.36
N ILE A 268 27.92 4.08 24.96
CA ILE A 268 27.60 3.43 23.69
C ILE A 268 27.15 1.98 23.94
N VAL A 269 25.98 1.65 23.40
CA VAL A 269 25.40 0.30 23.42
C VAL A 269 25.17 -0.17 22.00
N THR A 270 25.77 -1.28 21.62
CA THR A 270 25.61 -1.87 20.29
C THR A 270 24.69 -3.09 20.35
N LEU A 271 23.61 -3.04 19.58
CA LEU A 271 22.58 -4.08 19.48
C LEU A 271 22.63 -4.71 18.09
N PRO A 272 22.60 -6.05 17.97
CA PRO A 272 22.51 -6.70 16.67
C PRO A 272 21.15 -6.40 16.02
N LEU A 273 21.19 -6.12 14.71
CA LEU A 273 20.02 -5.97 13.86
C LEU A 273 20.05 -7.09 12.81
N ASN A 274 19.27 -8.14 13.05
CA ASN A 274 19.21 -9.32 12.19
C ASN A 274 18.17 -9.15 11.08
N GLU A 275 18.21 -10.01 10.07
CA GLU A 275 17.22 -10.01 8.98
C GLU A 275 15.79 -10.20 9.50
N GLU A 276 15.61 -11.02 10.53
CA GLU A 276 14.31 -11.27 11.17
C GLU A 276 13.72 -10.03 11.85
N ASP A 277 14.59 -9.10 12.29
CA ASP A 277 14.17 -7.83 12.89
C ASP A 277 13.57 -6.89 11.83
N ARG A 278 13.74 -7.19 10.53
CA ARG A 278 13.25 -6.41 9.38
C ARG A 278 13.54 -4.91 9.55
N GLY A 279 14.78 -4.59 9.89
CA GLY A 279 15.22 -3.21 10.08
C GLY A 279 14.62 -2.49 11.30
N ARG A 280 13.97 -3.19 12.23
CA ARG A 280 13.27 -2.57 13.37
C ARG A 280 13.70 -3.18 14.70
N LEU A 281 13.94 -2.33 15.70
CA LEU A 281 14.16 -2.73 17.09
C LEU A 281 13.29 -1.91 18.03
N VAL A 282 12.78 -2.57 19.08
CA VAL A 282 12.27 -1.90 20.27
C VAL A 282 13.28 -2.14 21.37
N VAL A 283 13.82 -1.05 21.92
CA VAL A 283 14.88 -1.08 22.91
C VAL A 283 14.33 -0.52 24.22
N PRO A 284 14.14 -1.36 25.24
CA PRO A 284 13.74 -0.90 26.56
C PRO A 284 14.85 -0.06 27.19
N LEU A 285 14.54 1.19 27.51
CA LEU A 285 15.42 2.12 28.20
C LEU A 285 14.99 2.28 29.65
N ARG A 286 15.97 2.28 30.56
CA ARG A 286 15.78 2.56 31.99
C ARG A 286 16.28 3.95 32.31
N LEU A 287 15.40 4.80 32.84
CA LEU A 287 15.74 6.15 33.29
C LEU A 287 16.16 6.10 34.78
N SER A 288 17.19 6.83 35.17
CA SER A 288 17.57 6.96 36.59
C SER A 288 16.51 7.76 37.37
N ALA A 289 16.48 7.60 38.70
CA ALA A 289 15.51 8.29 39.55
C ALA A 289 15.80 9.80 39.69
N GLU A 290 17.01 10.21 39.34
CA GLU A 290 17.57 11.54 39.45
C GLU A 290 17.51 12.28 38.10
N LEU A 291 17.20 11.57 37.02
CA LEU A 291 17.09 12.13 35.68
C LEU A 291 15.91 13.09 35.58
N GLY A 292 16.14 14.28 35.02
CA GLY A 292 15.10 15.28 34.77
C GLY A 292 15.46 16.20 33.61
N GLY A 293 14.44 16.74 32.95
CA GLY A 293 14.60 17.62 31.80
C GLY A 293 14.37 16.91 30.47
N VAL A 294 14.91 17.47 29.38
CA VAL A 294 14.73 16.94 28.03
C VAL A 294 15.86 15.98 27.69
N VAL A 295 15.49 14.78 27.27
CA VAL A 295 16.38 13.69 26.86
C VAL A 295 16.22 13.46 25.36
N ARG A 296 17.34 13.20 24.69
CA ARG A 296 17.40 12.68 23.33
C ARG A 296 18.41 11.55 23.28
N VAL A 297 18.11 10.54 22.47
CA VAL A 297 19.02 9.43 22.19
C VAL A 297 19.46 9.56 20.75
N GLU A 298 20.75 9.38 20.52
CA GLU A 298 21.30 9.29 19.18
C GLU A 298 21.60 7.84 18.85
N ALA A 299 21.49 7.49 17.57
CA ALA A 299 21.92 6.19 17.09
C ALA A 299 22.60 6.28 15.74
N SER A 300 23.53 5.37 15.51
CA SER A 300 24.09 5.10 14.19
C SER A 300 23.92 3.63 13.81
N VAL A 301 23.86 3.39 12.51
CA VAL A 301 24.02 2.07 11.90
C VAL A 301 25.16 2.22 10.90
N ASP A 302 26.33 1.69 11.26
CA ASP A 302 27.54 1.77 10.45
C ASP A 302 27.87 0.40 9.84
N GLY A 303 27.91 0.36 8.51
CA GLY A 303 28.05 -0.90 7.80
C GLY A 303 26.78 -1.75 7.89
N GLY A 304 26.79 -2.87 7.16
CA GLY A 304 25.64 -3.76 7.06
C GLY A 304 25.52 -4.35 5.67
N SER A 305 24.45 -5.12 5.48
CA SER A 305 24.05 -5.66 4.19
C SER A 305 22.58 -5.33 3.95
N PRO A 306 22.25 -4.49 2.94
CA PRO A 306 23.19 -3.79 2.05
C PRO A 306 24.06 -2.75 2.78
N ALA A 307 25.24 -2.44 2.22
CA ALA A 307 26.17 -1.50 2.85
C ALA A 307 25.58 -0.09 2.96
N SER A 308 25.55 0.45 4.18
CA SER A 308 24.96 1.75 4.48
C SER A 308 25.60 2.40 5.70
N GLY A 309 25.36 3.71 5.85
CA GLY A 309 25.65 4.48 7.05
C GLY A 309 24.46 5.39 7.34
N PHE A 310 23.82 5.22 8.50
CA PHE A 310 22.68 6.04 8.91
C PHE A 310 22.93 6.59 10.31
N GLU A 311 22.53 7.84 10.53
CA GLU A 311 22.54 8.49 11.84
C GLU A 311 21.16 9.11 12.09
N ALA A 312 20.73 9.09 13.34
CA ALA A 312 19.47 9.70 13.76
C ALA A 312 19.55 10.20 15.20
N GLU A 313 18.77 11.24 15.50
CA GLU A 313 18.47 11.71 16.85
C GLU A 313 16.97 11.48 17.11
N SER A 314 16.62 10.99 18.29
CA SER A 314 15.22 10.77 18.67
C SER A 314 14.45 12.08 18.81
N ASN A 315 13.12 12.01 18.75
CA ASN A 315 12.29 13.09 19.26
C ASN A 315 12.59 13.36 20.75
N PRO A 316 12.30 14.57 21.26
CA PRO A 316 12.55 14.89 22.67
C PRO A 316 11.61 14.09 23.58
N LEU A 317 12.20 13.55 24.65
CA LEU A 317 11.51 12.97 25.79
C LEU A 317 11.63 13.94 26.99
N LEU A 318 10.51 14.43 27.50
CA LEU A 318 10.51 15.21 28.75
C LEU A 318 10.40 14.28 29.97
N VAL A 319 11.45 14.23 30.78
CA VAL A 319 11.48 13.53 32.06
C VAL A 319 11.11 14.50 33.18
N ALA A 320 9.91 14.34 33.75
CA ALA A 320 9.41 15.22 34.80
C ALA A 320 8.46 14.47 35.77
N PRO A 321 8.55 14.70 37.10
CA PRO A 321 7.67 14.03 38.08
C PRO A 321 6.18 14.24 37.84
N ALA A 322 5.80 15.43 37.36
CA ALA A 322 4.42 15.83 37.08
C ALA A 322 4.12 15.97 35.57
N GLY A 323 4.91 15.32 34.71
CA GLY A 323 4.67 15.31 33.26
C GLY A 323 3.31 14.70 32.92
N ARG A 324 2.53 15.37 32.06
CA ARG A 324 1.29 14.82 31.51
C ARG A 324 1.64 13.83 30.41
N ARG A 325 1.03 12.65 30.41
CA ARG A 325 1.16 11.69 29.31
C ARG A 325 0.62 12.33 28.02
N ILE A 326 1.45 12.41 27.00
CA ILE A 326 1.07 12.80 25.63
C ILE A 326 0.98 11.52 24.81
N LEU A 327 -0.09 11.39 24.03
CA LEU A 327 -0.32 10.27 23.13
C LEU A 327 -0.39 10.80 21.70
N TRP A 328 0.23 10.09 20.75
CA TRP A 328 0.17 10.38 19.33
C TRP A 328 -0.68 9.35 18.61
N SER A 329 -1.59 9.81 17.76
CA SER A 329 -2.50 8.92 17.06
C SER A 329 -2.83 9.39 15.66
N ASP A 330 -2.99 8.44 14.75
CA ASP A 330 -3.61 8.66 13.45
C ASP A 330 -5.00 8.01 13.45
N LEU A 331 -6.05 8.81 13.41
CA LEU A 331 -7.42 8.34 13.62
C LEU A 331 -8.23 8.25 12.33
N GLN A 332 -7.61 8.42 11.17
CA GLN A 332 -8.29 8.33 9.88
C GLN A 332 -7.35 7.79 8.80
N ASN A 333 -7.26 6.47 8.71
CA ASN A 333 -6.40 5.78 7.74
C ASN A 333 -7.22 4.82 6.90
N HIS A 334 -6.95 4.77 5.60
CA HIS A 334 -7.62 3.84 4.69
C HIS A 334 -6.62 2.75 4.29
N SER A 335 -7.11 1.53 4.13
CA SER A 335 -6.33 0.38 3.68
C SER A 335 -6.67 0.06 2.21
N GLY A 336 -6.00 -0.94 1.65
CA GLY A 336 -6.35 -1.49 0.32
C GLY A 336 -7.71 -2.17 0.24
N LEU A 337 -8.54 -2.12 1.30
CA LEU A 337 -9.96 -2.50 1.26
C LEU A 337 -10.83 -1.43 0.58
N SER A 338 -10.40 -0.17 0.58
CA SER A 338 -11.09 0.93 -0.09
C SER A 338 -10.18 1.67 -1.09
N ASP A 339 -9.74 2.89 -0.78
CA ASP A 339 -8.86 3.72 -1.62
C ASP A 339 -7.45 3.92 -1.02
N GLY A 340 -7.15 3.21 0.06
CA GLY A 340 -5.83 3.19 0.70
C GLY A 340 -4.84 2.23 0.04
N SER A 341 -3.78 1.93 0.78
CA SER A 341 -2.76 0.93 0.44
C SER A 341 -2.58 -0.04 1.61
N ALA A 342 -1.97 -1.18 1.34
CA ALA A 342 -1.65 -2.22 2.31
C ALA A 342 -2.86 -2.88 2.98
N THR A 343 -2.60 -3.97 3.68
CA THR A 343 -3.64 -4.62 4.50
C THR A 343 -3.89 -3.81 5.78
N PRO A 344 -5.07 -3.92 6.42
CA PRO A 344 -5.30 -3.33 7.74
C PRO A 344 -4.23 -3.71 8.77
N ASP A 345 -3.76 -4.97 8.75
CA ASP A 345 -2.66 -5.44 9.62
C ASP A 345 -1.35 -4.70 9.32
N ASP A 346 -0.95 -4.56 8.04
CA ASP A 346 0.26 -3.81 7.69
C ASP A 346 0.17 -2.35 8.12
N LEU A 347 -0.99 -1.72 7.95
CA LEU A 347 -1.24 -0.35 8.37
C LEU A 347 -1.02 -0.18 9.87
N LEU A 348 -1.67 -1.03 10.68
CA LEU A 348 -1.53 -0.98 12.15
C LEU A 348 -0.12 -1.36 12.62
N ARG A 349 0.53 -2.32 11.97
CA ARG A 349 1.93 -2.65 12.25
C ARG A 349 2.85 -1.49 11.91
N TYR A 350 2.64 -0.78 10.80
CA TYR A 350 3.48 0.36 10.44
C TYR A 350 3.33 1.47 11.48
N ALA A 351 2.08 1.78 11.87
CA ALA A 351 1.79 2.76 12.91
C ALA A 351 2.50 2.43 14.23
N ARG A 352 2.49 1.17 14.66
CA ARG A 352 3.13 0.71 15.90
C ARG A 352 4.65 0.61 15.79
N ASP A 353 5.15 -0.05 14.76
CA ASP A 353 6.53 -0.56 14.70
C ASP A 353 7.48 0.38 13.95
N VAL A 354 6.96 1.32 13.14
CA VAL A 354 7.76 2.29 12.39
C VAL A 354 7.48 3.71 12.88
N ALA A 355 6.21 4.12 12.89
CA ALA A 355 5.82 5.47 13.30
C ALA A 355 5.73 5.66 14.82
N ALA A 356 5.76 4.55 15.59
CA ALA A 356 5.67 4.54 17.05
C ALA A 356 4.47 5.31 17.63
N LEU A 357 3.32 5.22 16.96
CA LEU A 357 2.06 5.82 17.40
C LEU A 357 1.47 5.03 18.58
N ASP A 358 0.83 5.75 19.51
CA ASP A 358 0.14 5.15 20.66
C ASP A 358 -1.21 4.54 20.28
N ALA A 359 -1.83 5.04 19.20
CA ALA A 359 -3.08 4.52 18.64
C ALA A 359 -3.17 4.80 17.14
N ALA A 360 -3.86 3.92 16.42
CA ALA A 360 -4.23 4.13 15.04
C ALA A 360 -5.64 3.61 14.77
N ALA A 361 -6.35 4.17 13.80
CA ALA A 361 -7.66 3.71 13.38
C ALA A 361 -7.70 3.43 11.87
N VAL A 362 -8.21 2.25 11.52
CA VAL A 362 -8.58 1.88 10.15
C VAL A 362 -10.01 2.32 9.91
N THR A 363 -10.20 3.22 8.97
CA THR A 363 -11.46 3.91 8.66
C THR A 363 -11.76 3.85 7.17
N ASP A 364 -11.64 2.66 6.58
CA ASP A 364 -12.01 2.40 5.18
C ASP A 364 -13.45 2.84 4.88
N HIS A 365 -13.69 3.24 3.64
CA HIS A 365 -15.03 3.61 3.17
C HIS A 365 -15.99 2.41 3.17
N ASP A 366 -17.28 2.68 3.35
CA ASP A 366 -18.32 1.66 3.39
C ASP A 366 -18.87 1.29 1.99
N HIS A 367 -19.20 2.30 1.17
CA HIS A 367 -19.77 2.18 -0.18
C HIS A 367 -18.83 2.75 -1.26
N TRP A 368 -17.52 2.74 -1.01
CA TRP A 368 -16.50 3.19 -1.95
C TRP A 368 -15.30 2.25 -1.96
N GLY A 369 -14.82 1.91 -3.15
CA GLY A 369 -13.79 0.90 -3.37
C GLY A 369 -14.20 -0.12 -4.43
N MET A 370 -13.37 -1.14 -4.64
CA MET A 370 -13.62 -2.19 -5.63
C MET A 370 -14.69 -3.19 -5.18
N ARG A 371 -14.85 -3.37 -3.86
CA ARG A 371 -15.93 -4.15 -3.23
C ARG A 371 -16.48 -3.33 -2.08
N PHE A 372 -17.80 -3.26 -1.94
CA PHE A 372 -18.43 -2.53 -0.84
C PHE A 372 -18.41 -3.35 0.44
N MET A 373 -18.10 -2.69 1.55
CA MET A 373 -17.91 -3.34 2.84
C MET A 373 -19.23 -3.90 3.40
N ASP A 374 -20.35 -3.21 3.14
CA ASP A 374 -21.68 -3.60 3.58
C ASP A 374 -22.23 -4.84 2.84
N GLY A 375 -21.78 -5.06 1.60
CA GLY A 375 -22.10 -6.23 0.78
C GLY A 375 -21.23 -7.46 1.07
N GLU A 376 -20.10 -7.30 1.75
CA GLU A 376 -19.08 -8.34 1.90
C GLU A 376 -18.63 -8.48 3.37
N PRO A 377 -19.33 -9.27 4.19
CA PRO A 377 -19.03 -9.43 5.63
C PRO A 377 -17.60 -9.90 5.94
N SER A 378 -16.95 -10.54 4.97
CA SER A 378 -15.56 -10.98 5.09
C SER A 378 -14.57 -9.80 5.15
N ILE A 379 -14.88 -8.67 4.49
CA ILE A 379 -14.09 -7.43 4.55
C ILE A 379 -14.12 -6.85 5.96
N TRP A 380 -15.32 -6.68 6.53
CA TRP A 380 -15.49 -6.21 7.90
C TRP A 380 -14.73 -7.09 8.91
N ARG A 381 -14.79 -8.41 8.74
CA ARG A 381 -14.09 -9.35 9.62
C ARG A 381 -12.57 -9.21 9.55
N ARG A 382 -12.00 -8.97 8.36
CA ARG A 382 -10.56 -8.71 8.21
C ARG A 382 -10.11 -7.46 8.98
N THR A 383 -10.92 -6.40 8.99
CA THR A 383 -10.63 -5.20 9.78
C THR A 383 -10.63 -5.50 11.28
N LEU A 384 -11.59 -6.30 11.75
CA LEU A 384 -11.65 -6.72 13.17
C LEU A 384 -10.49 -7.66 13.56
N ASP A 385 -10.11 -8.59 12.69
CA ASP A 385 -9.04 -9.56 12.97
C ASP A 385 -7.64 -8.91 13.00
N ALA A 386 -7.49 -7.71 12.41
CA ALA A 386 -6.24 -6.95 12.41
C ALA A 386 -6.03 -6.08 13.67
N ALA A 387 -7.12 -5.72 14.37
CA ALA A 387 -7.10 -4.91 15.59
C ALA A 387 -6.94 -5.76 16.84
#